data_AF-A0A2X5SNU5-F1
#
_entry.id   AF-A0A2X5SNU5-F1
#
_cell.length_a   1.000
_cell.length_b   1.000
_cell.length_c   1.000
_cell.angle_alpha   90.00
_cell.angle_beta   90.00
_cell.angle_gamma   90.00
#
_symmetry.space_group_name_H-M   'P 1'
#
loop_
_entity.id
_entity.type
_entity.pdbx_description
1 polymer ?
#
loop_
_entity_poly.entity_id
_entity_poly.type
_entity_poly.pdbx_seq_one_letter_code
_entity_poly.pdbx_strand_id
1 'polypeptide(L)' 'MGGISIGHLLVVAVIVVLLFGTNKLRNLGSDLGSSIKGFKKR' A
#
# COMPACT_ATOMS: atom_id res chain seq x y z
N MET A 1 -7.15 25.04 7.22
CA MET A 1 -6.22 24.42 8.19
C MET A 1 -6.61 22.96 8.42
N GLY A 2 -6.38 22.09 7.43
CA GLY A 2 -6.70 20.66 7.52
C GLY A 2 -5.59 19.89 6.81
N GLY A 3 -4.45 19.76 7.48
CA GLY A 3 -3.32 19.01 6.94
C GLY A 3 -3.63 17.51 6.89
N ILE A 4 -2.99 16.80 5.97
CA ILE A 4 -3.03 15.33 5.91
C ILE A 4 -2.46 14.80 7.24
N SER A 5 -3.35 14.44 8.15
CA SER A 5 -3.01 13.82 9.42
C SER A 5 -2.76 12.33 9.23
N ILE A 6 -1.85 11.75 10.00
CA ILE A 6 -1.59 10.29 10.02
C ILE A 6 -2.89 9.50 10.19
N GLY A 7 -3.87 10.03 10.93
CA GLY A 7 -5.17 9.39 11.11
C GLY A 7 -5.98 9.26 9.82
N HIS A 8 -5.91 10.25 8.92
CA HIS A 8 -6.59 10.19 7.62
C HIS A 8 -5.98 9.11 6.72
N LEU A 9 -4.65 8.98 6.73
CA LEU A 9 -3.96 7.94 5.95
C LEU A 9 -4.34 6.53 6.42
N LEU A 10 -4.48 6.33 7.73
CA LEU A 10 -4.93 5.05 8.28
C LEU A 10 -6.37 4.71 7.88
N VAL A 11 -7.29 5.69 7.94
CA VAL A 11 -8.68 5.47 7.53
C VAL A 11 -8.77 5.07 6.06
N VAL A 12 -8.05 5.79 5.17
CA VAL A 12 -8.01 5.46 3.75
C VAL A 12 -7.39 4.07 3.54
N ALA A 13 -6.28 3.76 4.21
CA ALA A 13 -5.63 2.45 4.09
C ALA A 13 -6.57 1.29 4.51
N VAL A 14 -7.32 1.45 5.60
CA VAL A 14 -8.31 0.46 6.04
C VAL A 14 -9.41 0.28 5.00
N ILE A 15 -9.95 1.36 4.44
CA ILE A 15 -10.96 1.29 3.38
C ILE A 15 -10.41 0.55 2.15
N VAL A 16 -9.20 0.87 1.71
CA VAL A 16 -8.53 0.19 0.59
C VAL A 16 -8.37 -1.30 0.87
N VAL A 17 -7.94 -1.68 2.08
CA VAL A 17 -7.80 -3.10 2.48
C VAL A 17 -9.14 -3.83 2.46
N LEU A 18 -10.22 -3.19 2.92
CA LEU A 18 -11.56 -3.78 2.93
C LEU A 18 -12.13 -3.94 1.51
N LEU A 19 -11.91 -2.99 0.62
CA LEU A 19 -12.40 -3.04 -0.76
C LEU A 19 -11.66 -4.07 -1.62
N PHE A 20 -10.34 -4.11 -1.52
CA PHE A 20 -9.50 -4.96 -2.37
C PHE A 20 -9.18 -6.32 -1.75
N GLY A 21 -9.36 -6.46 -0.43
CA GLY A 21 -8.99 -7.64 0.33
C GLY A 21 -7.47 -7.77 0.50
N THR A 22 -7.05 -8.42 1.59
CA THR A 22 -5.63 -8.62 1.91
C THR A 22 -4.91 -9.55 0.92
N ASN A 23 -5.62 -10.52 0.33
CA ASN A 23 -5.04 -11.46 -0.62
C ASN A 23 -4.58 -10.78 -1.92
N LYS A 24 -5.38 -9.86 -2.46
CA LYS A 24 -5.05 -9.14 -3.70
C LYS A 24 -3.91 -8.14 -3.48
N LEU A 25 -3.95 -7.43 -2.35
CA LEU A 25 -2.88 -6.52 -1.92
C LEU A 25 -1.55 -7.25 -1.69
N ARG A 26 -1.57 -8.47 -1.13
CA ARG A 26 -0.37 -9.28 -0.94
C ARG A 26 0.26 -9.71 -2.27
N ASN A 27 -0.54 -10.18 -3.22
CA ASN A 27 -0.02 -10.64 -4.51
C ASN A 27 0.58 -9.46 -5.30
N LEU A 28 -0.18 -8.36 -5.42
CA LEU A 28 0.31 -7.12 -6.03
C LEU A 28 1.53 -6.55 -5.32
N GLY A 29 1.55 -6.56 -3.98
CA GLY A 29 2.69 -6.10 -3.19
C GLY A 29 3.93 -6.95 -3.37
N SER A 30 3.78 -8.27 -3.57
CA SER A 30 4.90 -9.17 -3.86
C SER A 30 5.49 -8.91 -5.25
N ASP A 31 4.63 -8.75 -6.25
CA ASP A 31 5.04 -8.48 -7.65
C ASP A 31 5.72 -7.11 -7.77
N LEU A 32 5.12 -6.08 -7.16
CA LEU A 32 5.70 -4.73 -7.12
C LEU A 32 6.98 -4.70 -6.28
N GLY A 33 7.00 -5.38 -5.13
CA GLY A 33 8.16 -5.46 -4.25
C GLY A 33 9.35 -6.16 -4.89
N SER A 34 9.10 -7.22 -5.67
CA SER A 34 10.14 -7.92 -6.44
C SER A 34 10.72 -7.01 -7.54
N SER A 35 9.87 -6.24 -8.21
CA SER A 35 10.27 -5.28 -9.23
C SER A 35 11.14 -4.16 -8.64
N ILE A 36 10.71 -3.56 -7.52
CA ILE A 36 11.43 -2.48 -6.84
C ILE A 36 12.79 -2.94 -6.29
N LYS A 37 12.89 -4.19 -5.79
CA LYS A 37 14.17 -4.76 -5.35
C LYS A 37 15.22 -4.81 -6.48
N GLY A 38 14.78 -5.04 -7.72
CA GLY A 38 15.65 -4.98 -8.90
C GLY A 38 16.25 -3.59 -9.14
N PHE A 39 15.48 -2.53 -8.87
CA PHE A 39 15.95 -1.14 -8.98
C PHE A 39 16.90 -0.73 -7.85
N LYS A 40 16.73 -1.26 -6.63
CA LYS A 40 17.63 -0.97 -5.50
C LYS A 40 18.98 -1.68 -5.57
N LYS A 41 19.08 -2.75 -6.37
CA LYS A 41 20.32 -3.53 -6.54
C LYS A 41 21.26 -2.93 -7.60
N ARG A 42 20.74 -2.04 -8.44
CA ARG A 42 21.53 -1.13 -9.29
C ARG A 42 22.05 0.02 -8.45
#